data_AF-K1Z496-F1
#
_entry.id   AF-K1Z496-F1
#
_cell.length_a   1.000
_cell.length_b   1.000
_cell.length_c   1.000
_cell.angle_alpha   90.00
_cell.angle_beta   90.00
_cell.angle_gamma   90.00
#
_symmetry.space_group_name_H-M   'P 1'
#
loop_
_entity.id
_entity.type
_entity.pdbx_description
1 polymer ?
#
loop_
_entity_poly.entity_id
_entity_poly.type
_entity_poly.pdbx_seq_one_letter_code
_entity_poly.pdbx_strand_id
1 'polypeptide(L)' 'MQSTTDPTLRSFVEYTEDSHFPIQNLPLGIFEEQGKTRAGVRIGDMVLDLALLEKCGFFPSLPKLFNTATL' A
#
# COMPACT_ATOMS: atom_id res chain seq x y z
N MET A 1 -2.54 22.16 -1.45
CA MET A 1 -3.78 21.39 -1.71
C MET A 1 -3.38 19.92 -1.71
N GLN A 2 -4.00 19.08 -0.86
CA GLN A 2 -3.61 17.67 -0.72
C GLN A 2 -4.07 16.90 -1.96
N SER A 3 -3.14 16.66 -2.89
CA SER A 3 -3.44 16.01 -4.17
C SER A 3 -3.94 14.56 -4.03
N THR A 4 -3.64 13.89 -2.92
CA THR A 4 -3.94 12.46 -2.73
C THR A 4 -5.34 12.19 -2.20
N THR A 5 -5.99 13.19 -1.60
CA THR A 5 -7.34 13.07 -1.03
C THR A 5 -8.43 13.60 -1.96
N ASP A 6 -8.07 13.89 -3.22
CA ASP A 6 -9.01 14.37 -4.23
C ASP A 6 -10.06 13.29 -4.57
N PRO A 7 -11.36 13.56 -4.39
CA PRO A 7 -12.44 12.60 -4.63
C PRO A 7 -12.63 12.24 -6.11
N THR A 8 -11.99 12.96 -7.04
CA THR A 8 -12.03 12.67 -8.49
C THR A 8 -11.02 11.60 -8.90
N LEU A 9 -10.01 11.32 -8.07
CA LEU A 9 -9.03 10.26 -8.34
C LEU A 9 -9.68 8.87 -8.38
N ARG A 10 -9.17 8.02 -9.26
CA ARG A 10 -9.65 6.65 -9.46
C ARG A 10 -8.48 5.69 -9.44
N SER A 11 -8.71 4.52 -8.86
CA SER A 11 -7.76 3.41 -8.86
C SER A 11 -7.98 2.52 -10.08
N PHE A 12 -6.92 1.83 -10.51
CA PHE A 12 -7.04 0.67 -11.41
C PHE A 12 -7.47 -0.60 -10.66
N VAL A 13 -7.33 -0.61 -9.32
CA VAL A 13 -7.87 -1.65 -8.45
C VAL A 13 -9.34 -1.34 -8.18
N GLU A 14 -10.21 -2.29 -8.51
CA GLU A 14 -11.65 -2.17 -8.28
C GLU A 14 -11.99 -2.27 -6.79
N TYR A 15 -12.95 -1.46 -6.35
CA TYR A 15 -13.56 -1.52 -5.02
C TYR A 15 -14.98 -0.96 -5.10
N THR A 16 -15.83 -1.38 -4.17
CA THR A 16 -17.22 -0.92 -4.09
C THR A 16 -17.30 0.54 -3.62
N GLU A 17 -18.37 1.26 -3.99
CA GLU A 17 -18.55 2.67 -3.60
C GLU A 17 -18.62 2.88 -2.07
N ASP A 18 -19.07 1.86 -1.32
CA ASP A 18 -19.14 1.83 0.13
C ASP A 18 -17.84 1.34 0.81
N SER A 19 -16.80 1.03 0.03
CA SER A 19 -15.52 0.56 0.57
C SER A 19 -14.89 1.62 1.47
N HIS A 20 -14.46 1.20 2.66
CA HIS A 20 -13.66 2.04 3.56
C HIS A 20 -12.22 2.22 3.07
N PHE A 21 -11.81 1.56 1.99
CA PHE A 21 -10.43 1.53 1.50
C PHE A 21 -10.30 2.04 0.05
N PRO A 22 -10.80 3.24 -0.28
CA PRO A 22 -10.63 3.82 -1.60
C PRO A 22 -9.19 4.34 -1.79
N ILE A 23 -8.85 4.75 -3.01
CA ILE A 23 -7.52 5.28 -3.36
C ILE A 23 -7.11 6.53 -2.53
N GLN A 24 -8.08 7.22 -1.94
CA GLN A 24 -7.86 8.39 -1.10
C GLN A 24 -7.42 8.04 0.34
N ASN A 25 -7.66 6.80 0.81
CA ASN A 25 -7.41 6.42 2.20
C ASN A 25 -6.03 5.76 2.39
N LEU A 26 -5.71 4.75 1.57
CA LEU A 26 -4.44 4.02 1.59
C LEU A 26 -3.81 3.82 2.99
N PRO A 27 -4.52 3.21 3.96
CA PRO A 27 -4.01 3.03 5.31
C PRO A 27 -2.85 2.03 5.32
N LEU A 28 -1.83 2.34 6.13
CA LEU A 28 -0.71 1.44 6.40
C LEU A 28 -1.09 0.39 7.43
N GLY A 29 -0.61 -0.83 7.22
CA GLY A 29 -0.79 -1.93 8.16
C GLY A 29 0.30 -2.98 8.04
N ILE A 30 0.27 -3.94 8.96
CA ILE A 30 1.11 -5.14 8.93
C ILE A 30 0.22 -6.33 8.58
N PHE A 31 0.68 -7.16 7.65
CA PHE A 31 0.00 -8.38 7.26
C PHE A 31 0.98 -9.56 7.26
N GLU A 32 0.42 -10.77 7.34
CA GLU A 32 1.18 -12.01 7.24
C GLU A 32 0.68 -12.81 6.05
N GLU A 33 1.61 -13.28 5.22
CA GLU A 33 1.33 -14.21 4.13
C GLU A 33 2.50 -15.19 4.03
N GLN A 34 2.19 -16.49 3.94
CA GLN A 34 3.19 -17.56 3.85
C GLN A 34 4.24 -17.51 4.98
N GLY A 35 3.81 -17.16 6.20
CA GLY A 35 4.68 -17.07 7.38
C GLY A 35 5.67 -15.90 7.36
N LYS A 36 5.45 -14.90 6.49
CA LYS A 36 6.25 -13.67 6.43
C LYS A 36 5.40 -12.47 6.78
N THR A 37 5.75 -11.80 7.87
CA THR A 37 5.17 -10.53 8.30
C THR A 37 5.78 -9.38 7.50
N ARG A 38 4.94 -8.56 6.83
CA ARG A 38 5.38 -7.44 5.98
C ARG A 38 4.48 -6.22 6.17
N ALA A 39 5.03 -5.04 5.87
CA ALA A 39 4.25 -3.81 5.77
C ALA A 39 3.48 -3.76 4.45
N GLY A 40 2.23 -3.33 4.51
CA GLY A 40 1.36 -3.21 3.35
C GLY A 40 0.39 -2.04 3.46
N VAL A 41 -0.26 -1.73 2.35
CA VAL A 41 -1.33 -0.74 2.25
C VAL A 41 -2.61 -1.43 1.78
N ARG A 42 -3.73 -1.18 2.46
CA ARG A 42 -5.02 -1.73 2.01
C ARG A 42 -5.64 -0.86 0.92
N ILE A 43 -6.14 -1.50 -0.14
CA ILE A 43 -6.92 -0.87 -1.21
C ILE A 43 -8.02 -1.83 -1.67
N GLY A 44 -9.28 -1.41 -1.52
CA GLY A 44 -10.42 -2.32 -1.65
C GLY A 44 -10.27 -3.56 -0.76
N ASP A 45 -10.36 -4.73 -1.40
CA ASP A 45 -10.17 -6.04 -0.77
C ASP A 45 -8.76 -6.60 -0.93
N MET A 46 -7.83 -5.80 -1.45
CA MET A 46 -6.43 -6.17 -1.69
C MET A 46 -5.49 -5.48 -0.69
N VAL A 47 -4.31 -6.09 -0.52
CA VAL A 47 -3.18 -5.49 0.19
C VAL A 47 -2.02 -5.31 -0.79
N LEU A 48 -1.53 -4.09 -0.91
CA LEU A 48 -0.32 -3.75 -1.66
C LEU A 48 0.90 -3.97 -0.78
N ASP A 49 1.76 -4.91 -1.16
CA ASP A 49 2.98 -5.26 -0.42
C ASP A 49 4.12 -4.26 -0.68
N LEU A 50 4.50 -3.49 0.35
CA LEU A 50 5.54 -2.49 0.25
C LEU A 50 6.95 -3.11 0.15
N ALA A 51 7.18 -4.27 0.76
CA ALA A 51 8.46 -4.96 0.68
C ALA A 51 8.70 -5.49 -0.74
N LEU A 52 7.65 -5.99 -1.40
CA LEU A 52 7.73 -6.42 -2.80
C LEU A 52 7.98 -5.24 -3.74
N LEU A 53 7.26 -4.12 -3.55
CA LEU A 53 7.48 -2.91 -4.36
C LEU A 53 8.91 -2.38 -4.23
N GLU A 54 9.43 -2.34 -3.01
CA GLU A 54 10.83 -1.95 -2.75
C GLU A 54 11.81 -2.89 -3.46
N LYS A 55 11.60 -4.21 -3.35
CA LYS A 55 12.43 -5.21 -4.03
C LYS A 55 12.41 -5.06 -5.55
N CYS A 56 11.28 -4.67 -6.12
CA CYS A 56 11.12 -4.40 -7.55
C CYS A 56 11.64 -3.01 -7.99
N GLY A 57 12.09 -2.16 -7.05
CA GLY A 57 12.68 -0.85 -7.36
C GLY A 57 11.68 0.28 -7.58
N PHE A 58 10.43 0.15 -7.13
CA PHE A 58 9.40 1.19 -7.27
C PHE A 58 9.59 2.39 -6.32
N PHE A 59 10.54 2.31 -5.39
CA PHE A 59 10.91 3.39 -4.48
C PHE A 59 12.34 3.89 -4.73
N PRO A 60 12.66 4.46 -5.90
CA PRO A 60 14.03 4.79 -6.28
C PRO A 60 14.68 5.87 -5.39
N SER A 61 13.87 6.71 -4.76
CA SER A 61 14.33 7.82 -3.91
C SER A 61 14.27 7.54 -2.42
N LEU A 62 13.87 6.33 -1.99
CA LEU A 62 13.81 5.95 -0.58
C LEU A 62 14.97 5.03 -0.20
N PRO A 63 15.48 5.10 1.05
CA PRO A 63 16.33 4.04 1.57
C PRO A 63 15.56 2.72 1.62
N LYS A 64 16.26 1.59 1.71
CA LYS A 64 15.63 0.29 1.93
C LYS A 64 15.04 0.27 3.34
N LEU A 65 13.72 0.24 3.44
CA LEU A 65 12.93 0.31 4.66
C LEU A 65 12.05 -0.91 4.86
N PHE A 66 11.45 -1.44 3.78
CA PHE A 66 10.36 -2.42 3.89
C PHE A 66 10.82 -3.86 3.74
N ASN A 67 11.94 -4.10 3.05
CA ASN A 67 12.50 -5.43 2.81
C ASN A 67 13.79 -5.68 3.61
N THR A 68 13.91 -5.10 4.80
CA THR A 68 15.05 -5.30 5.71
C THR A 68 14.52 -5.54 7.12
N ALA A 69 15.16 -6.45 7.86
CA ALA A 69 14.86 -6.62 9.28
C ALA A 69 15.24 -5.33 10.02
N THR A 70 14.27 -4.68 10.66
CA THR A 70 14.53 -3.61 11.62
C THR A 70 14.76 -4.21 13.00
N LEU A 71 15.64 -3.56 13.77
CA LEU A 71 16.01 -3.93 15.15
C LEU A 71 14.81 -4.00 16.09
#